data_AF-A0A2G2VHL4-F1
#
_entry.id   AF-A0A2G2VHL4-F1
#
_cell.length_a   1.000
_cell.length_b   1.000
_cell.length_c   1.000
_cell.angle_alpha   90.00
_cell.angle_beta   90.00
_cell.angle_gamma   90.00
#
_symmetry.space_group_name_H-M   'P 1'
#
loop_
_entity.id
_entity.type
_entity.pdbx_description
1 polymer ?
#
loop_
_entity_poly.entity_id
_entity_poly.type
_entity_poly.pdbx_seq_one_letter_code
_entity_poly.pdbx_strand_id
1 'polypeptide(L)'
;MFEFRNWLVVDQVFPRIDKWLVIPLQNDVKDIVYGYPYSLARSYPFPTIKVLAAKSLRELDLSGCDLMDVSLSSGVVHFHSLRKLSLSRVSLDENILQTLLKSYPLIFSFILEHYSGLGKIELLNLQKIKSIFITATENKCFKIHAPTLEHLSYSSWVYSSENLDVIECQNLKSLELNNVRIFDGFLHNLISRSQSLEALEIRNCWGIRDIDYSNLV
;
A
#
# COMPACT_ATOMS: atom_id res chain seq x y z
N MET A 1 3.86 -11.96 -15.91
CA MET A 1 4.85 -11.33 -15.03
C MET A 1 6.07 -10.85 -15.81
N PHE A 2 6.38 -9.56 -15.68
CA PHE A 2 7.64 -8.91 -16.08
C PHE A 2 8.27 -8.33 -14.82
N GLU A 3 9.48 -8.75 -14.49
CA GLU A 3 10.18 -8.32 -13.28
C GLU A 3 11.50 -7.67 -13.65
N PHE A 4 11.71 -6.47 -13.12
CA PHE A 4 12.94 -5.72 -13.28
C PHE A 4 13.41 -5.21 -11.92
N ARG A 5 14.38 -5.92 -11.34
CA ARG A 5 15.12 -5.47 -10.17
C ARG A 5 16.43 -4.87 -10.65
N ASN A 6 16.52 -3.54 -10.65
CA ASN A 6 17.73 -2.88 -11.10
C ASN A 6 18.79 -2.90 -9.99
N TRP A 7 19.84 -3.69 -10.17
CA TRP A 7 20.99 -3.72 -9.26
C TRP A 7 22.19 -2.94 -9.81
N LEU A 8 22.07 -2.36 -11.02
CA LEU A 8 23.19 -1.80 -11.77
C LEU A 8 23.00 -0.30 -12.02
N VAL A 9 24.00 0.46 -11.58
CA VAL A 9 24.11 1.92 -11.71
C VAL A 9 24.84 2.25 -13.02
N VAL A 10 24.14 2.17 -14.15
CA VAL A 10 24.70 2.67 -15.42
C VAL A 10 23.61 3.32 -16.26
N ASP A 11 23.62 4.65 -16.31
CA ASP A 11 22.70 5.49 -17.11
C ASP A 11 22.62 5.04 -18.57
N GLN A 12 23.70 4.45 -19.10
CA GLN A 12 23.77 3.91 -20.45
C GLN A 12 22.75 2.79 -20.74
N VAL A 13 22.21 2.15 -19.71
CA VAL A 13 21.22 1.06 -19.84
C VAL A 13 19.79 1.59 -19.86
N PHE A 14 19.52 2.82 -19.38
CA PHE A 14 18.17 3.37 -19.27
C PHE A 14 17.39 3.37 -20.60
N PRO A 15 17.97 3.80 -21.75
CA PRO A 15 17.26 3.74 -23.02
C PRO A 15 16.94 2.30 -23.49
N ARG A 16 17.67 1.30 -22.99
CA ARG A 16 17.39 -0.11 -23.27
C ARG A 16 16.23 -0.61 -22.42
N ILE A 17 16.17 -0.20 -21.15
CA ILE A 17 15.05 -0.53 -20.24
C ILE A 17 13.74 0.03 -20.80
N ASP A 18 13.75 1.27 -21.31
CA ASP A 18 12.57 1.86 -21.96
C ASP A 18 12.06 0.98 -23.12
N LYS A 19 12.98 0.49 -23.97
CA LYS A 19 12.63 -0.40 -25.09
C LYS A 19 12.13 -1.76 -24.60
N TRP A 20 12.73 -2.30 -23.55
CA TRP A 20 12.30 -3.57 -22.97
C TRP A 20 10.95 -3.49 -22.30
N LEU A 21 10.57 -2.34 -21.73
CA LEU A 21 9.25 -2.12 -21.13
C LEU A 21 8.13 -2.01 -22.17
N VAL A 22 8.42 -1.57 -23.39
CA VAL A 22 7.41 -1.48 -24.46
C VAL A 22 6.86 -2.86 -24.84
N ILE A 23 7.72 -3.86 -24.96
CA ILE A 23 7.36 -5.22 -25.38
C ILE A 23 6.29 -5.87 -24.46
N PRO A 24 6.50 -5.97 -23.13
CA PRO A 24 5.52 -6.57 -22.22
C PRO A 24 4.24 -5.74 -22.16
N LEU A 25 4.31 -4.41 -22.24
CA LEU A 25 3.12 -3.55 -22.27
C LEU A 25 2.28 -3.78 -23.54
N GLN A 26 2.92 -4.00 -24.69
CA GLN A 26 2.23 -4.37 -25.94
C GLN A 26 1.63 -5.78 -25.90
N ASN A 27 2.24 -6.68 -25.13
CA ASN A 27 1.79 -8.06 -24.97
C ASN A 27 0.81 -8.23 -23.80
N ASP A 28 0.13 -7.15 -23.39
CA ASP A 28 -0.87 -7.17 -22.32
C ASP A 28 -0.37 -7.82 -21.01
N VAL A 29 0.86 -7.49 -20.60
CA VAL A 29 1.41 -7.97 -19.34
C VAL A 29 0.47 -7.66 -18.17
N LYS A 30 0.29 -8.64 -17.30
CA LYS A 30 -0.61 -8.55 -16.15
C LYS A 30 0.11 -8.15 -14.87
N ASP A 31 1.40 -8.43 -14.76
CA ASP A 31 2.13 -8.25 -13.51
C ASP A 31 3.45 -7.59 -13.82
N ILE A 32 3.71 -6.45 -13.20
CA ILE A 32 4.97 -5.71 -13.32
C ILE A 32 5.53 -5.54 -11.92
N VAL A 33 6.79 -5.95 -11.75
CA VAL A 33 7.58 -5.69 -10.55
C VAL A 33 8.76 -4.83 -10.96
N TYR A 34 8.87 -3.65 -10.37
CA TYR A 34 10.02 -2.78 -10.48
C TYR A 34 10.61 -2.58 -9.09
N GLY A 35 11.91 -2.82 -8.93
CA GLY A 35 12.56 -2.58 -7.65
C GLY A 35 13.95 -1.98 -7.79
N TYR A 36 14.19 -0.93 -7.04
CA TYR A 36 15.51 -0.34 -6.85
C TYR A 36 15.90 -0.35 -5.36
N PRO A 37 16.87 -1.19 -4.95
CA PRO A 37 17.14 -1.44 -3.54
C PRO A 37 18.04 -0.39 -2.86
N TYR A 38 18.61 0.59 -3.58
CA TYR A 38 19.63 1.51 -3.04
C TYR A 38 19.17 2.98 -3.02
N SER A 39 19.20 3.64 -1.86
CA SER A 39 18.75 5.03 -1.71
C SER A 39 19.80 6.10 -2.05
N LEU A 40 21.02 5.72 -2.45
CA LEU A 40 22.19 6.62 -2.53
C LEU A 40 22.65 6.98 -3.95
N ALA A 41 22.08 6.36 -5.00
CA ALA A 41 22.43 6.64 -6.39
C ALA A 41 21.18 7.03 -7.20
N ARG A 42 21.38 7.78 -8.30
CA ARG A 42 20.29 8.18 -9.21
C ARG A 42 19.50 6.94 -9.63
N SER A 43 18.22 6.93 -9.31
CA SER A 43 17.30 5.89 -9.77
C SER A 43 17.04 6.07 -11.27
N TYR A 44 16.84 4.95 -11.96
CA TYR A 44 16.26 4.99 -13.31
C TYR A 44 14.90 5.71 -13.23
N PRO A 45 14.62 6.72 -14.07
CA PRO A 45 13.33 7.39 -14.11
C PRO A 45 12.30 6.43 -14.72
N PHE A 46 11.80 5.52 -13.87
CA PHE A 46 10.85 4.51 -14.27
C PHE A 46 9.63 5.17 -14.93
N PRO A 47 9.15 4.69 -16.09
CA PRO A 47 8.06 5.32 -16.81
C PRO A 47 6.70 4.98 -16.17
N THR A 48 6.54 5.38 -14.90
CA THR A 48 5.41 5.09 -14.03
C THR A 48 4.08 5.41 -14.70
N ILE A 49 3.96 6.58 -15.34
CA ILE A 49 2.72 7.00 -16.02
C ILE A 49 2.33 6.02 -17.14
N LYS A 50 3.30 5.57 -17.95
CA LYS A 50 3.03 4.61 -19.04
C LYS A 50 2.58 3.26 -18.51
N VAL A 51 3.20 2.81 -17.42
CA VAL A 51 2.88 1.52 -16.78
C VAL A 51 1.52 1.58 -16.09
N LEU A 52 1.23 2.66 -15.35
CA LEU A 52 -0.06 2.89 -14.72
C LEU A 52 -1.21 2.96 -15.73
N ALA A 53 -0.95 3.44 -16.94
CA ALA A 53 -1.93 3.50 -18.02
C ALA A 53 -2.18 2.16 -18.76
N ALA A 54 -1.49 1.08 -18.39
CA ALA A 54 -1.61 -0.21 -19.04
C ALA A 54 -2.96 -0.89 -18.72
N LYS A 55 -3.74 -1.19 -19.76
CA LYS A 55 -5.13 -1.71 -19.64
C LYS A 55 -5.23 -3.14 -19.13
N SER A 56 -4.16 -3.93 -19.25
CA SER A 56 -4.12 -5.34 -18.86
C SER A 56 -3.57 -5.56 -17.45
N LEU A 57 -2.96 -4.52 -16.85
CA LEU A 57 -2.16 -4.64 -15.64
C LEU A 57 -3.06 -4.98 -14.44
N ARG A 58 -2.76 -6.08 -13.78
CA ARG A 58 -3.45 -6.62 -12.60
C ARG A 58 -2.64 -6.44 -11.33
N GLU A 59 -1.33 -6.59 -11.39
CA GLU A 59 -0.45 -6.46 -10.23
C GLU A 59 0.70 -5.51 -10.55
N LEU A 60 0.90 -4.53 -9.69
CA LEU A 60 1.98 -3.57 -9.81
C LEU A 60 2.71 -3.48 -8.48
N ASP A 61 4.00 -3.79 -8.51
CA ASP A 61 4.92 -3.60 -7.40
C ASP A 61 6.00 -2.61 -7.81
N LEU A 62 6.03 -1.46 -7.15
CA LEU A 62 6.99 -0.39 -7.40
C LEU A 62 7.82 -0.15 -6.15
N SER A 63 9.14 -0.27 -6.31
CA SER A 63 10.09 0.11 -5.27
C SER A 63 11.14 1.10 -5.75
N GLY A 64 11.36 2.16 -4.96
CA GLY A 64 12.38 3.18 -5.24
C GLY A 64 12.00 4.18 -6.33
N CYS A 65 10.71 4.53 -6.44
CA CYS A 65 10.19 5.48 -7.44
C CYS A 65 9.78 6.81 -6.83
N ASP A 66 10.04 7.91 -7.53
CA ASP A 66 9.40 9.19 -7.25
C ASP A 66 8.08 9.29 -8.04
N LEU A 67 6.97 9.45 -7.34
CA LEU A 67 5.63 9.54 -7.91
C LEU A 67 5.10 10.97 -7.94
N MET A 68 5.87 11.97 -7.47
CA MET A 68 5.43 13.37 -7.34
C MET A 68 5.00 14.00 -8.68
N ASP A 69 5.55 13.53 -9.80
CA ASP A 69 5.22 14.01 -11.15
C ASP A 69 4.11 13.19 -11.85
N VAL A 70 3.45 12.25 -11.15
CA VAL A 70 2.41 11.40 -11.74
C VAL A 70 1.13 12.22 -11.95
N SER A 71 1.03 12.83 -13.13
CA SER A 71 -0.19 13.48 -13.61
C SER A 71 -1.07 12.48 -14.35
N LEU A 72 -1.88 11.70 -13.62
CA LEU A 72 -2.97 10.96 -14.25
C LEU A 72 -4.04 11.96 -14.67
N SER A 73 -4.23 12.16 -15.97
CA SER A 73 -5.22 13.10 -16.50
C SER A 73 -6.60 12.77 -15.90
N SER A 74 -7.24 13.76 -15.27
CA SER A 74 -8.55 13.65 -14.61
C SER A 74 -9.72 13.30 -15.54
N GLY A 75 -9.45 13.13 -16.84
CA GLY A 75 -10.41 12.61 -17.82
C GLY A 75 -10.63 11.13 -17.60
N VAL A 76 -11.60 10.79 -16.75
CA VAL A 76 -12.33 9.52 -16.57
C VAL A 76 -11.86 8.34 -17.45
N VAL A 77 -10.64 7.86 -17.24
CA VAL A 77 -10.20 6.54 -17.70
C VAL A 77 -9.96 5.74 -16.43
N HIS A 78 -11.02 5.07 -15.98
CA HIS A 78 -10.89 4.12 -14.89
C HIS A 78 -10.17 2.89 -15.42
N PHE A 79 -9.00 2.61 -14.86
CA PHE A 79 -8.22 1.43 -15.20
C PHE A 79 -8.74 0.27 -14.35
N HIS A 80 -9.69 -0.48 -14.91
CA HIS A 80 -10.40 -1.55 -14.20
C HIS A 80 -9.63 -2.87 -14.11
N SER A 81 -8.37 -2.93 -14.51
CA SER A 81 -7.61 -4.19 -14.49
C SER A 81 -6.81 -4.37 -13.21
N LEU A 82 -6.36 -3.29 -12.57
CA LEU A 82 -5.47 -3.40 -11.41
C LEU A 82 -6.22 -3.99 -10.22
N ARG A 83 -5.54 -4.88 -9.51
CA ARG A 83 -6.06 -5.70 -8.41
C ARG A 83 -5.15 -5.64 -7.20
N LYS A 84 -3.83 -5.59 -7.42
CA LYS A 84 -2.83 -5.40 -6.37
C LYS A 84 -1.93 -4.22 -6.69
N LEU A 85 -1.72 -3.37 -5.70
CA LEU A 85 -0.80 -2.25 -5.77
C LEU A 85 0.13 -2.32 -4.55
N SER A 86 1.43 -2.45 -4.82
CA SER A 86 2.51 -2.41 -3.84
C SER A 86 3.42 -1.23 -4.12
N LEU A 87 3.60 -0.39 -3.12
CA LEU A 87 4.40 0.82 -3.17
C LEU A 87 5.41 0.79 -2.01
N SER A 88 6.69 0.71 -2.33
CA SER A 88 7.76 0.60 -1.33
C SER A 88 8.86 1.62 -1.61
N ARG A 89 9.36 2.38 -0.62
CA ARG A 89 10.46 3.35 -0.87
C ARG A 89 10.07 4.38 -1.95
N VAL A 90 8.85 4.91 -1.87
CA VAL A 90 8.30 5.86 -2.86
C VAL A 90 8.09 7.26 -2.27
N SER A 91 8.24 8.28 -3.10
CA SER A 91 7.83 9.66 -2.76
C SER A 91 6.47 9.94 -3.38
N LEU A 92 5.47 10.34 -2.58
CA LEU A 92 4.14 10.72 -3.05
C LEU A 92 3.42 11.62 -2.04
N ASP A 93 2.52 12.47 -2.54
CA ASP A 93 1.62 13.26 -1.70
C ASP A 93 0.22 12.63 -1.61
N GLU A 94 -0.64 13.23 -0.77
CA GLU A 94 -2.00 12.74 -0.56
C GLU A 94 -2.84 12.80 -1.84
N ASN A 95 -2.62 13.81 -2.70
CA ASN A 95 -3.38 13.97 -3.94
C ASN A 95 -3.08 12.84 -4.92
N ILE A 96 -1.82 12.45 -5.05
CA ILE A 96 -1.37 11.34 -5.89
C ILE A 96 -1.93 10.04 -5.35
N LEU A 97 -1.84 9.78 -4.04
CA LEU A 97 -2.40 8.59 -3.43
C LEU A 97 -3.91 8.48 -3.69
N GLN A 98 -4.67 9.56 -3.48
CA GLN A 98 -6.11 9.58 -3.78
C GLN A 98 -6.40 9.36 -5.26
N THR A 99 -5.60 9.96 -6.14
CA THR A 99 -5.75 9.83 -7.60
C THR A 99 -5.52 8.38 -8.04
N LEU A 100 -4.48 7.72 -7.51
CA LEU A 100 -4.22 6.30 -7.75
C LEU A 100 -5.41 5.44 -7.30
N LEU A 101 -5.85 5.57 -6.05
CA LEU A 101 -6.94 4.74 -5.51
C LEU A 101 -8.27 4.94 -6.26
N LYS A 102 -8.59 6.17 -6.68
CA LYS A 102 -9.77 6.46 -7.52
C LYS A 102 -9.65 5.90 -8.94
N SER A 103 -8.43 5.84 -9.48
CA SER A 103 -8.18 5.32 -10.83
C SER A 103 -8.35 3.80 -10.92
N TYR A 104 -8.18 3.09 -9.79
CA TYR A 104 -8.21 1.62 -9.72
C TYR A 104 -9.27 1.11 -8.72
N PRO A 105 -10.58 1.25 -9.02
CA PRO A 105 -11.66 0.91 -8.08
C PRO A 105 -11.80 -0.59 -7.75
N LEU A 106 -11.06 -1.47 -8.43
CA LEU A 106 -11.10 -2.92 -8.24
C LEU A 106 -9.89 -3.48 -7.47
N ILE A 107 -9.06 -2.62 -6.88
CA ILE A 107 -7.97 -3.04 -5.99
C ILE A 107 -8.56 -3.85 -4.83
N PHE A 108 -8.03 -5.06 -4.64
CA PHE A 108 -8.34 -5.90 -3.49
C PHE A 108 -7.18 -6.03 -2.51
N SER A 109 -5.95 -5.69 -2.92
CA SER A 109 -4.77 -5.70 -2.05
C SER A 109 -3.96 -4.42 -2.23
N PHE A 110 -3.67 -3.74 -1.13
CA PHE A 110 -2.84 -2.53 -1.11
C PHE A 110 -1.71 -2.68 -0.10
N ILE A 111 -0.49 -2.42 -0.54
CA ILE A 111 0.74 -2.49 0.26
C ILE A 111 1.44 -1.13 0.16
N LEU A 112 1.74 -0.53 1.31
CA LEU A 112 2.45 0.74 1.39
C LEU A 112 3.56 0.69 2.44
N GLU A 113 4.81 0.84 1.98
CA GLU A 113 6.00 0.69 2.80
C GLU A 113 7.02 1.80 2.55
N HIS A 114 7.68 2.27 3.60
CA HIS A 114 8.83 3.16 3.50
C HIS A 114 8.62 4.35 2.54
N TYR A 115 7.53 5.08 2.66
CA TYR A 115 7.24 6.20 1.78
C TYR A 115 7.65 7.54 2.42
N SER A 116 7.67 8.59 1.62
CA SER A 116 7.85 9.98 2.06
C SER A 116 6.86 10.92 1.38
N GLY A 117 6.59 12.06 2.00
CA GLY A 117 5.71 13.11 1.43
C GLY A 117 4.23 12.98 1.80
N LEU A 118 3.85 11.95 2.56
CA LEU A 118 2.51 11.80 3.12
C LEU A 118 2.49 12.30 4.57
N GLY A 119 1.74 13.36 4.86
CA GLY A 119 1.46 13.84 6.21
C GLY A 119 0.26 13.13 6.85
N LYS A 120 -0.75 12.78 6.05
CA LYS A 120 -1.95 12.03 6.47
C LYS A 120 -2.34 10.99 5.42
N ILE A 121 -2.74 9.80 5.86
CA ILE A 121 -3.24 8.75 4.95
C ILE A 121 -4.72 8.51 5.20
N GLU A 122 -5.52 8.68 4.15
CA GLU A 122 -6.94 8.33 4.16
C GLU A 122 -7.24 7.33 3.05
N LEU A 123 -7.57 6.10 3.41
CA LEU A 123 -7.99 5.07 2.47
C LEU A 123 -9.51 5.04 2.44
N LEU A 124 -10.10 5.80 1.51
CA LEU A 124 -11.54 6.02 1.41
C LEU A 124 -12.12 5.35 0.16
N ASN A 125 -13.40 4.99 0.23
CA ASN A 125 -14.21 4.50 -0.91
C ASN A 125 -13.64 3.26 -1.63
N LEU A 126 -12.92 2.39 -0.91
CA LEU A 126 -12.34 1.17 -1.45
C LEU A 126 -13.36 0.02 -1.44
N GLN A 127 -14.13 -0.12 -2.54
CA GLN A 127 -15.28 -1.03 -2.62
C GLN A 127 -14.92 -2.53 -2.64
N LYS A 128 -13.69 -2.88 -3.00
CA LYS A 128 -13.24 -4.27 -3.20
C LYS A 128 -12.01 -4.65 -2.37
N ILE A 129 -11.54 -3.74 -1.51
CA ILE A 129 -10.31 -3.96 -0.74
C ILE A 129 -10.53 -5.08 0.28
N LYS A 130 -9.66 -6.08 0.26
CA LYS A 130 -9.67 -7.19 1.21
C LYS A 130 -8.42 -7.21 2.09
N SER A 131 -7.31 -6.69 1.58
CA SER A 131 -6.04 -6.71 2.28
C SER A 131 -5.35 -5.35 2.25
N ILE A 132 -4.92 -4.88 3.41
CA ILE A 132 -4.11 -3.67 3.56
C ILE A 132 -2.87 -4.03 4.40
N PHE A 133 -1.69 -3.72 3.87
CA PHE A 133 -0.43 -3.77 4.60
C PHE A 133 0.20 -2.39 4.61
N ILE A 134 0.51 -1.86 5.80
CA ILE A 134 1.11 -0.53 5.95
C ILE A 134 2.27 -0.59 6.93
N THR A 135 3.43 -0.05 6.52
CA THR A 135 4.54 0.28 7.41
C THR A 135 4.64 1.80 7.54
N ALA A 136 4.19 2.34 8.67
CA ALA A 136 4.18 3.78 8.91
C ALA A 136 5.59 4.34 9.17
N THR A 137 5.98 5.36 8.41
CA THR A 137 7.30 6.01 8.51
C THR A 137 7.26 7.48 8.90
N GLU A 138 6.26 8.25 8.44
CA GLU A 138 6.23 9.72 8.62
C GLU A 138 4.87 10.30 9.09
N ASN A 139 3.78 9.51 9.13
CA ASN A 139 2.43 10.06 9.34
C ASN A 139 1.94 10.03 10.78
N LYS A 140 1.24 11.10 11.14
CA LYS A 140 0.54 11.23 12.43
C LYS A 140 -0.90 10.69 12.40
N CYS A 141 -1.46 10.37 11.24
CA CYS A 141 -2.85 9.93 11.13
C CYS A 141 -3.07 9.04 9.91
N PHE A 142 -3.62 7.85 10.16
CA PHE A 142 -4.07 6.84 9.21
C PHE A 142 -5.54 6.58 9.45
N LYS A 143 -6.35 6.85 8.44
CA LYS A 143 -7.79 6.58 8.47
C LYS A 143 -8.12 5.58 7.38
N ILE A 144 -8.67 4.44 7.76
CA ILE A 144 -9.08 3.39 6.83
C ILE A 144 -10.59 3.27 6.89
N HIS A 145 -11.26 3.51 5.77
CA HIS A 145 -12.69 3.31 5.62
C HIS A 145 -12.93 2.23 4.55
N ALA A 146 -13.02 0.98 5.01
CA ALA A 146 -13.02 -0.18 4.13
C ALA A 146 -13.92 -1.29 4.69
N PRO A 147 -15.25 -1.24 4.41
CA PRO A 147 -16.20 -2.21 4.94
C PRO A 147 -15.95 -3.65 4.46
N THR A 148 -15.22 -3.82 3.37
CA THR A 148 -14.87 -5.13 2.78
C THR A 148 -13.53 -5.70 3.27
N LEU A 149 -12.83 -4.99 4.15
CA LEU A 149 -11.50 -5.36 4.61
C LEU A 149 -11.53 -6.65 5.43
N GLU A 150 -10.73 -7.64 5.02
CA GLU A 150 -10.59 -8.94 5.68
C GLU A 150 -9.25 -9.08 6.41
N HIS A 151 -8.19 -8.43 5.91
CA HIS A 151 -6.84 -8.53 6.46
C HIS A 151 -6.21 -7.15 6.61
N LEU A 152 -5.75 -6.83 7.82
CA LEU A 152 -5.03 -5.62 8.12
C LEU A 152 -3.71 -5.96 8.80
N SER A 153 -2.60 -5.51 8.21
CA SER A 153 -1.28 -5.54 8.84
C SER A 153 -0.75 -4.12 8.96
N TYR A 154 -0.42 -3.72 10.19
CA TYR A 154 0.07 -2.39 10.52
C TYR A 154 1.36 -2.48 11.34
N SER A 155 2.42 -1.87 10.82
CA SER A 155 3.73 -1.81 11.45
C SER A 155 4.18 -0.37 11.65
N SER A 156 4.75 -0.04 12.81
CA SER A 156 5.30 1.28 13.05
C SER A 156 6.25 1.33 14.23
N TRP A 157 7.51 1.72 14.03
CA TRP A 157 8.48 1.91 15.12
C TRP A 157 8.31 3.25 15.86
N VAL A 158 7.60 4.20 15.27
CA VAL A 158 7.52 5.60 15.71
C VAL A 158 6.13 5.95 16.23
N TYR A 159 5.08 5.40 15.61
CA TYR A 159 3.70 5.77 15.84
C TYR A 159 2.96 4.73 16.67
N SER A 160 1.96 5.20 17.40
CA SER A 160 1.13 4.35 18.23
C SER A 160 -0.11 3.87 17.48
N SER A 161 -0.88 3.01 18.14
CA SER A 161 -2.19 2.59 17.65
C SER A 161 -3.21 3.74 17.57
N GLU A 162 -3.02 4.84 18.31
CA GLU A 162 -3.90 6.02 18.24
C GLU A 162 -3.82 6.73 16.89
N ASN A 163 -2.71 6.55 16.17
CA ASN A 163 -2.55 7.10 14.83
C ASN A 163 -3.32 6.31 13.78
N LEU A 164 -3.89 5.14 14.12
CA LEU A 164 -4.64 4.28 13.21
C LEU A 164 -6.12 4.24 13.60
N ASP A 165 -6.97 4.80 12.76
CA ASP A 165 -8.43 4.74 12.87
C ASP A 165 -9.00 3.86 11.74
N VAL A 166 -9.55 2.71 12.12
CA VAL A 166 -10.20 1.78 11.18
C VAL A 166 -11.70 1.83 11.41
N ILE A 167 -12.41 2.26 10.38
CA ILE A 167 -13.86 2.47 10.39
C ILE A 167 -14.52 1.36 9.56
N GLU A 168 -15.62 0.82 10.06
CA GLU A 168 -16.43 -0.23 9.42
C GLU A 168 -15.70 -1.57 9.19
N CYS A 169 -14.83 -2.02 10.10
CA CYS A 169 -14.07 -3.28 9.95
C CYS A 169 -14.84 -4.59 10.25
N GLN A 170 -16.13 -4.67 9.93
CA GLN A 170 -17.01 -5.81 10.32
C GLN A 170 -16.58 -7.18 9.76
N ASN A 171 -15.89 -7.17 8.62
CA ASN A 171 -15.42 -8.37 7.92
C ASN A 171 -13.96 -8.73 8.23
N LEU A 172 -13.32 -8.06 9.20
CA LEU A 172 -11.91 -8.23 9.49
C LEU A 172 -11.65 -9.61 10.12
N LYS A 173 -10.96 -10.48 9.38
CA LYS A 173 -10.57 -11.83 9.79
C LYS A 173 -9.19 -11.91 10.39
N SER A 174 -8.27 -11.06 9.94
CA SER A 174 -6.90 -11.06 10.43
C SER A 174 -6.43 -9.65 10.74
N LEU A 175 -5.86 -9.49 11.94
CA LEU A 175 -5.17 -8.29 12.38
C LEU A 175 -3.74 -8.64 12.78
N GLU A 176 -2.76 -8.06 12.09
CA GLU A 176 -1.35 -8.12 12.47
C GLU A 176 -0.88 -6.71 12.90
N LEU A 177 -0.29 -6.63 14.09
CA LEU A 177 0.34 -5.42 14.61
C LEU A 177 1.82 -5.71 14.88
N ASN A 178 2.70 -4.89 14.35
CA ASN A 178 4.15 -5.10 14.47
C ASN A 178 4.89 -3.82 14.91
N ASN A 179 5.70 -3.92 15.97
CA ASN A 179 6.48 -2.81 16.53
C ASN A 179 5.65 -1.62 17.05
N VAL A 180 4.33 -1.76 17.19
CA VAL A 180 3.43 -0.65 17.54
C VAL A 180 3.30 -0.47 19.05
N ARG A 181 3.29 0.79 19.52
CA ARG A 181 2.78 1.12 20.86
C ARG A 181 1.25 1.05 20.87
N ILE A 182 0.68 0.04 21.53
CA ILE A 182 -0.76 -0.15 21.64
C ILE A 182 -1.28 0.60 22.88
N PHE A 183 -2.33 1.39 22.69
CA PHE A 183 -3.05 2.08 23.76
C PHE A 183 -4.32 1.31 24.16
N ASP A 184 -4.72 1.49 25.42
CA ASP A 184 -5.89 0.82 25.99
C ASP A 184 -7.15 1.14 25.17
N GLY A 185 -8.01 0.12 25.00
CA GLY A 185 -9.24 0.24 24.22
C GLY A 185 -9.08 0.17 22.70
N PHE A 186 -7.88 0.31 22.14
CA PHE A 186 -7.67 0.17 20.68
C PHE A 186 -8.06 -1.22 20.17
N LEU A 187 -7.50 -2.27 20.77
CA LEU A 187 -7.82 -3.65 20.40
C LEU A 187 -9.29 -3.97 20.65
N HIS A 188 -9.83 -3.56 21.79
CA HIS A 188 -11.24 -3.73 22.11
C HIS A 188 -12.15 -3.05 21.06
N ASN A 189 -11.81 -1.85 20.59
CA ASN A 189 -12.55 -1.15 19.56
C ASN A 189 -12.56 -1.93 18.23
N LEU A 190 -11.42 -2.46 17.77
CA LEU A 190 -11.36 -3.27 16.55
C LEU A 190 -12.10 -4.60 16.70
N ILE A 191 -11.88 -5.31 17.82
CA ILE A 191 -12.47 -6.63 18.08
C ILE A 191 -13.99 -6.51 18.24
N SER A 192 -14.48 -5.55 19.04
CA SER A 192 -15.93 -5.35 19.23
C SER A 192 -16.67 -4.98 17.94
N ARG A 193 -15.96 -4.42 16.95
CA ARG A 193 -16.52 -4.10 15.63
C ARG A 193 -16.43 -5.24 14.63
N SER A 194 -15.54 -6.23 14.83
CA SER A 194 -15.38 -7.37 13.95
C SER A 194 -15.82 -8.67 14.63
N GLN A 195 -16.98 -9.18 14.21
CA GLN A 195 -17.45 -10.51 14.63
C GLN A 195 -16.78 -11.66 13.85
N SER A 196 -15.89 -11.33 12.90
CA SER A 196 -15.28 -12.30 11.98
C SER A 196 -13.79 -12.55 12.26
N LEU A 197 -13.24 -12.02 13.35
CA LEU A 197 -11.80 -12.07 13.60
C LEU A 197 -11.37 -13.50 13.95
N GLU A 198 -10.53 -14.10 13.09
CA GLU A 198 -10.01 -15.46 13.21
C GLU A 198 -8.54 -15.47 13.67
N ALA A 199 -7.79 -14.41 13.37
CA ALA A 199 -6.36 -14.32 13.67
C ALA A 199 -5.99 -12.93 14.22
N LEU A 200 -5.34 -12.92 15.38
CA LEU A 200 -4.74 -11.73 15.98
C LEU A 200 -3.25 -12.01 16.23
N GLU A 201 -2.39 -11.31 15.49
CA GLU A 201 -0.95 -11.39 15.66
C GLU A 201 -0.39 -10.07 16.19
N ILE A 202 0.31 -10.13 17.32
CA ILE A 202 0.94 -8.97 17.95
C ILE A 202 2.41 -9.29 18.14
N ARG A 203 3.28 -8.54 17.46
CA ARG A 203 4.73 -8.77 17.44
C ARG A 203 5.46 -7.50 17.82
N ASN A 204 6.40 -7.60 18.78
CA ASN A 204 7.21 -6.46 19.23
C ASN A 204 6.39 -5.22 19.67
N CYS A 205 5.14 -5.39 20.08
CA CYS A 205 4.29 -4.30 20.56
C CYS A 205 4.46 -4.09 22.07
N TRP A 206 4.20 -2.87 22.53
CA TRP A 206 4.22 -2.51 23.96
C TRP A 206 3.07 -1.59 24.32
N GLY A 207 2.81 -1.37 25.61
CA GLY A 207 1.75 -0.48 26.08
C GLY A 207 0.41 -1.17 26.38
N ILE A 208 0.29 -2.44 26.03
CA ILE A 208 -0.84 -3.30 26.42
C ILE A 208 -0.81 -3.47 27.94
N ARG A 209 -1.76 -2.88 28.67
CA ARG A 209 -1.80 -3.02 30.14
C ARG A 209 -2.90 -3.93 30.67
N ASP A 210 -3.96 -4.18 29.90
CA ASP A 210 -4.98 -5.17 30.24
C ASP A 210 -5.65 -5.65 28.93
N ILE A 211 -5.26 -6.82 28.41
CA ILE A 211 -6.14 -7.52 27.45
C ILE A 211 -7.08 -8.35 28.31
N ASP A 212 -8.33 -7.92 28.40
CA ASP A 212 -9.39 -8.77 28.91
C ASP A 212 -9.63 -9.89 27.89
N TYR A 213 -9.12 -11.09 28.20
CA TYR A 213 -9.22 -12.29 27.37
C TYR A 213 -10.67 -12.81 27.25
N SER A 214 -11.63 -12.25 27.98
CA SER A 214 -13.04 -12.69 27.95
C SER A 214 -13.73 -12.51 26.60
N ASN A 215 -13.17 -11.72 25.68
CA ASN A 215 -13.70 -11.50 24.32
C ASN A 215 -13.06 -12.39 23.24
N LEU A 216 -12.12 -13.26 23.60
CA LEU A 216 -11.55 -14.27 22.71
C LEU A 216 -12.24 -15.62 23.00
N VAL A 217 -13.46 -15.77 22.48
CA VAL A 217 -14.25 -17.02 22.58
C VAL A 217 -14.32 -17.68 21.21
#